data_AF-A0A934XVY0-F1
#
_entry.id   AF-A0A934XVY0-F1
#
_cell.length_a   1.000
_cell.length_b   1.000
_cell.length_c   1.000
_cell.angle_alpha   90.00
_cell.angle_beta   90.00
_cell.angle_gamma   90.00
#
_symmetry.space_group_name_H-M   'P 1'
#
loop_
_entity.id
_entity.type
_entity.pdbx_description
1 polymer ?
#
loop_
_entity_poly.entity_id
_entity_poly.type
_entity_poly.pdbx_seq_one_letter_code
_entity_poly.pdbx_strand_id
1 'polypeptide(L)'
;MIQHATAYFFTDGNPLRLSTVLGGTPVAQAIRRGHARGKVVAGSGHAGAFLAEHMIAHAEKRSLPERGIVRFAPGLGLTNRVIFVADYTREAWYGPLCVAVAANPFLLGVGIHANAAVVLHPGNLLEGVGAVAAALANGSGITHTNLYEVPFGQSVAIEGIEFQQLPHDHYYNIDQRGLHEEENILAEPARSSF
;
A
#
# COMPACT_ATOMS: atom_id res chain seq x y z
N MET A 1 -23.06 -14.74 -10.70
CA MET A 1 -21.63 -15.04 -10.93
C MET A 1 -20.72 -14.41 -9.85
N ILE A 2 -20.58 -13.08 -9.76
CA ILE A 2 -19.67 -12.40 -8.82
C ILE A 2 -19.89 -12.80 -7.34
N GLN A 3 -21.15 -12.98 -6.91
CA GLN A 3 -21.47 -13.34 -5.53
C GLN A 3 -21.07 -14.78 -5.16
N HIS A 4 -20.90 -15.67 -6.14
CA HIS A 4 -20.54 -17.08 -5.93
C HIS A 4 -19.03 -17.33 -6.13
N ALA A 5 -18.27 -16.34 -6.61
CA ALA A 5 -16.81 -16.47 -6.71
C ALA A 5 -16.17 -16.66 -5.33
N THR A 6 -15.10 -17.44 -5.24
CA THR A 6 -14.31 -17.64 -4.02
C THR A 6 -13.20 -16.60 -3.87
N ALA A 7 -12.73 -16.05 -4.99
CA ALA A 7 -11.74 -14.99 -5.05
C ALA A 7 -12.01 -14.03 -6.21
N TYR A 8 -11.40 -12.84 -6.15
CA TYR A 8 -11.42 -11.83 -7.18
C TYR A 8 -9.99 -11.46 -7.55
N PHE A 9 -9.69 -11.42 -8.85
CA PHE A 9 -8.35 -11.10 -9.33
C PHE A 9 -8.41 -9.96 -10.35
N PHE A 10 -7.64 -8.91 -10.11
CA PHE A 10 -7.46 -7.79 -11.03
C PHE A 10 -6.12 -7.94 -11.75
N THR A 11 -6.16 -8.06 -13.07
CA THR A 11 -4.96 -8.08 -13.89
C THR A 11 -4.32 -6.68 -13.94
N ASP A 12 -3.02 -6.65 -14.26
CA ASP A 12 -2.28 -5.39 -14.41
C ASP A 12 -2.89 -4.48 -15.49
N GLY A 13 -2.57 -3.19 -15.41
CA GLY A 13 -3.09 -2.16 -16.28
C GLY A 13 -3.07 -0.79 -15.59
N ASN A 14 -3.91 0.13 -16.05
CA ASN A 14 -3.99 1.45 -15.43
C ASN A 14 -4.96 1.41 -14.23
N PRO A 15 -4.49 1.66 -12.99
CA PRO A 15 -5.33 1.57 -11.80
C PRO A 15 -6.37 2.70 -11.73
N LEU A 16 -6.10 3.87 -12.33
CA LEU A 16 -7.11 4.93 -12.47
C LEU A 16 -8.27 4.48 -13.38
N ARG A 17 -7.99 3.69 -14.43
CA ARG A 17 -9.05 3.11 -15.27
C ARG A 17 -9.92 2.12 -14.49
N LEU A 18 -9.35 1.33 -13.58
CA LEU A 18 -10.14 0.46 -12.70
C LEU A 18 -11.07 1.29 -11.81
N SER A 19 -10.56 2.36 -11.21
CA SER A 19 -11.36 3.25 -10.37
C SER A 19 -12.50 3.94 -11.15
N THR A 20 -12.25 4.42 -12.37
CA THR A 20 -13.29 5.10 -13.16
C THR A 20 -14.35 4.16 -13.72
N VAL A 21 -14.00 2.89 -13.99
CA VAL A 21 -14.94 1.90 -14.54
C VAL A 21 -15.75 1.21 -13.43
N LEU A 22 -15.11 0.89 -12.30
CA LEU A 22 -15.73 0.11 -11.23
C LEU A 22 -16.21 0.96 -10.05
N GLY A 23 -15.65 2.15 -9.85
CA GLY A 23 -15.99 3.04 -8.75
C GLY A 23 -17.50 3.30 -8.65
N GLY A 24 -18.06 3.15 -7.45
CA GLY A 24 -19.49 3.35 -7.20
C GLY A 24 -20.42 2.27 -7.77
N THR A 25 -19.92 1.33 -8.59
CA THR A 25 -20.77 0.30 -9.20
C THR A 25 -21.22 -0.78 -8.20
N PRO A 26 -22.35 -1.47 -8.46
CA PRO A 26 -22.76 -2.63 -7.67
C PRO A 26 -21.72 -3.76 -7.68
N VAL A 27 -20.89 -3.86 -8.73
CA VAL A 27 -19.79 -4.82 -8.84
C VAL A 27 -18.72 -4.55 -7.78
N ALA A 28 -18.21 -3.31 -7.70
CA ALA A 28 -17.25 -2.93 -6.68
C ALA A 28 -17.80 -3.15 -5.26
N GLN A 29 -19.06 -2.81 -5.02
CA GLN A 29 -19.71 -3.06 -3.74
C GLN A 29 -19.81 -4.56 -3.42
N ALA A 30 -20.12 -5.40 -4.41
CA ALA A 30 -20.19 -6.86 -4.23
C ALA A 30 -18.82 -7.45 -3.90
N ILE A 31 -17.75 -6.96 -4.54
CA ILE A 31 -16.37 -7.39 -4.25
C ILE A 31 -15.97 -6.98 -2.83
N ARG A 32 -16.23 -5.73 -2.42
CA ARG A 32 -15.98 -5.26 -1.04
C ARG A 32 -16.71 -6.08 0.00
N ARG A 33 -18.01 -6.38 -0.23
CA ARG A 33 -18.80 -7.25 0.66
C ARG A 33 -18.27 -8.68 0.66
N GLY A 34 -17.80 -9.19 -0.48
CA GLY A 34 -17.17 -10.50 -0.59
C GLY A 34 -15.89 -10.57 0.24
N HIS A 35 -15.01 -9.58 0.11
CA HIS A 35 -13.78 -9.45 0.89
C HIS A 35 -14.07 -9.40 2.40
N ALA A 36 -15.02 -8.56 2.83
CA ALA A 36 -15.45 -8.49 4.22
C ALA A 36 -16.03 -9.81 4.79
N ARG A 37 -16.41 -10.74 3.91
CA ARG A 37 -16.87 -12.10 4.26
C ARG A 37 -15.78 -13.16 4.09
N GLY A 38 -14.52 -12.76 3.98
CA GLY A 38 -13.36 -13.65 3.93
C GLY A 38 -12.96 -14.13 2.53
N LYS A 39 -13.50 -13.55 1.45
CA LYS A 39 -13.03 -13.86 0.09
C LYS A 39 -11.73 -13.15 -0.23
N VAL A 40 -10.83 -13.83 -0.91
CA VAL A 40 -9.55 -13.26 -1.33
C VAL A 40 -9.76 -12.25 -2.46
N VAL A 41 -9.08 -11.10 -2.38
CA VAL A 41 -8.96 -10.15 -3.49
C VAL A 41 -7.48 -9.95 -3.77
N ALA A 42 -7.07 -10.11 -5.02
CA ALA A 42 -5.69 -9.91 -5.45
C ALA A 42 -5.62 -9.01 -6.68
N GLY A 43 -4.48 -8.34 -6.84
CA GLY A 43 -4.18 -7.46 -7.96
C GLY A 43 -2.73 -7.68 -8.39
N SER A 44 -2.49 -7.83 -9.69
CA SER A 44 -1.14 -7.94 -10.25
C SER A 44 -0.66 -6.58 -10.76
N GLY A 45 0.63 -6.29 -10.58
CA GLY A 45 1.24 -5.03 -10.99
C GLY A 45 0.54 -3.81 -10.39
N HIS A 46 0.28 -2.82 -11.24
CA HIS A 46 -0.31 -1.55 -10.82
C HIS A 46 -1.76 -1.70 -10.33
N ALA A 47 -2.45 -2.79 -10.68
CA ALA A 47 -3.79 -3.07 -10.14
C ALA A 47 -3.78 -3.32 -8.62
N GLY A 48 -2.64 -3.69 -8.03
CA GLY A 48 -2.50 -3.79 -6.58
C GLY A 48 -2.76 -2.45 -5.87
N ALA A 49 -2.35 -1.33 -6.48
CA ALA A 49 -2.61 0.01 -5.96
C ALA A 49 -4.10 0.33 -5.87
N PHE A 50 -4.91 -0.21 -6.79
CA PHE A 50 -6.37 -0.03 -6.78
C PHE A 50 -7.05 -0.72 -5.58
N LEU A 51 -6.43 -1.70 -4.93
CA LEU A 51 -7.07 -2.40 -3.80
C LEU A 51 -7.16 -1.54 -2.54
N ALA A 52 -6.21 -0.63 -2.35
CA ALA A 52 -6.18 0.30 -1.21
C ALA A 52 -7.23 1.42 -1.36
N GLU A 53 -7.56 2.09 -0.25
CA GLU A 53 -8.38 3.29 -0.28
C GLU A 53 -7.61 4.48 -0.88
N HIS A 54 -6.35 4.63 -0.45
CA HIS A 54 -5.44 5.67 -0.93
C HIS A 54 -4.56 5.10 -2.03
N MET A 55 -4.90 5.40 -3.27
CA MET A 55 -4.19 4.90 -4.45
C MET A 55 -3.35 6.01 -5.07
N ILE A 56 -2.07 5.74 -5.35
CA ILE A 56 -1.28 6.60 -6.25
C ILE A 56 -1.78 6.36 -7.67
N ALA A 57 -2.56 7.31 -8.20
CA ALA A 57 -3.10 7.27 -9.55
C ALA A 57 -2.06 7.69 -10.59
N HIS A 58 -1.11 8.53 -10.18
CA HIS A 58 -0.01 8.97 -11.01
C HIS A 58 1.20 9.29 -10.13
N ALA A 59 2.39 8.96 -10.62
CA ALA A 59 3.64 9.42 -10.05
C ALA A 59 4.69 9.64 -11.14
N GLU A 60 5.53 10.65 -10.96
CA GLU A 60 6.75 10.82 -11.74
C GLU A 60 7.87 10.01 -11.06
N LYS A 61 8.45 9.06 -11.79
CA LYS A 61 9.48 8.16 -11.25
C LYS A 61 10.83 8.87 -11.13
N ARG A 62 11.30 9.09 -9.91
CA ARG A 62 12.60 9.70 -9.57
C ARG A 62 12.86 9.61 -8.06
N SER A 63 14.13 9.69 -7.67
CA SER A 63 14.52 9.59 -6.27
C SER A 63 14.28 10.88 -5.48
N LEU A 64 14.37 12.06 -6.10
CA LEU A 64 14.22 13.32 -5.36
C LEU A 64 12.75 13.55 -4.95
N PRO A 65 12.42 13.73 -3.65
CA PRO A 65 11.08 14.05 -3.19
C PRO A 65 10.70 15.48 -3.58
N GLU A 66 9.64 15.64 -4.39
CA GLU A 66 9.15 16.96 -4.82
C GLU A 66 7.64 17.10 -4.63
N ARG A 67 7.18 18.31 -4.33
CA ARG A 67 5.76 18.56 -4.20
C ARG A 67 5.07 18.34 -5.55
N GLY A 68 4.02 17.52 -5.53
CA GLY A 68 3.20 17.19 -6.70
C GLY A 68 3.71 16.05 -7.55
N ILE A 69 4.82 15.41 -7.16
CA ILE A 69 5.37 14.23 -7.83
C ILE A 69 4.41 13.03 -7.79
N VAL A 70 3.46 13.02 -6.85
CA VAL A 70 2.38 12.02 -6.75
C VAL A 70 1.02 12.68 -6.82
N ARG A 71 0.05 11.97 -7.40
CA ARG A 71 -1.38 12.31 -7.38
C ARG A 71 -2.17 11.12 -6.86
N PHE A 72 -2.97 11.36 -5.85
CA PHE A 72 -3.85 10.36 -5.26
C PHE A 72 -5.21 10.31 -5.97
N ALA A 73 -5.82 9.14 -5.97
CA ALA A 73 -7.25 8.96 -6.21
C ALA A 73 -7.79 7.88 -5.26
N PRO A 74 -9.12 7.83 -5.04
CA PRO A 74 -9.73 6.72 -4.32
C PRO A 74 -9.58 5.41 -5.09
N GLY A 75 -9.14 4.36 -4.41
CA GLY A 75 -9.20 2.99 -4.91
C GLY A 75 -10.48 2.27 -4.47
N LEU A 76 -10.41 0.94 -4.37
CA LEU A 76 -11.52 0.06 -4.00
C LEU A 76 -11.81 0.09 -2.49
N GLY A 77 -10.83 0.51 -1.68
CA GLY A 77 -11.01 0.68 -0.23
C GLY A 77 -11.19 -0.64 0.51
N LEU A 78 -10.33 -1.63 0.22
CA LEU A 78 -10.26 -2.87 1.00
C LEU A 78 -9.40 -2.71 2.26
N THR A 79 -8.47 -1.76 2.24
CA THR A 79 -7.67 -1.31 3.38
C THR A 79 -7.43 0.18 3.27
N ASN A 80 -7.41 0.86 4.41
CA ASN A 80 -7.10 2.28 4.52
C ASN A 80 -5.74 2.55 5.19
N ARG A 81 -4.93 1.51 5.39
CA ARG A 81 -3.67 1.57 6.17
C ARG A 81 -2.41 1.73 5.32
N VAL A 82 -2.49 1.44 4.03
CA VAL A 82 -1.32 1.27 3.16
C VAL A 82 -1.50 1.96 1.82
N ILE A 83 -0.37 2.30 1.20
CA ILE A 83 -0.27 2.69 -0.21
C ILE A 83 0.61 1.65 -0.90
N PHE A 84 0.11 1.02 -1.95
CA PHE A 84 0.89 0.05 -2.73
C PHE A 84 1.49 0.68 -3.98
N VAL A 85 2.73 0.28 -4.27
CA VAL A 85 3.46 0.59 -5.50
C VAL A 85 4.04 -0.70 -6.04
N ALA A 86 3.83 -0.99 -7.33
CA ALA A 86 4.41 -2.14 -8.01
C ALA A 86 5.72 -1.78 -8.73
N ASP A 87 6.52 -2.80 -9.07
CA ASP A 87 7.83 -2.67 -9.72
C ASP A 87 8.72 -1.65 -9.01
N TYR A 88 8.78 -1.77 -7.68
CA TYR A 88 9.54 -0.84 -6.86
C TYR A 88 11.04 -0.94 -7.13
N THR A 89 11.65 0.22 -7.30
CA THR A 89 13.10 0.42 -7.19
C THR A 89 13.33 1.71 -6.44
N ARG A 90 14.45 1.82 -5.72
CA ARG A 90 14.74 3.02 -4.91
C ARG A 90 14.92 4.25 -5.80
N GLU A 91 15.52 4.08 -6.97
CA GLU A 91 15.80 5.14 -7.94
C GLU A 91 14.51 5.75 -8.50
N ALA A 92 13.49 4.92 -8.71
CA ALA A 92 12.22 5.35 -9.27
C ALA A 92 11.22 5.84 -8.22
N TRP A 93 11.19 5.23 -7.04
CA TRP A 93 10.05 5.35 -6.13
C TRP A 93 10.38 5.93 -4.76
N TYR A 94 11.66 6.17 -4.43
CA TYR A 94 12.01 6.80 -3.16
C TYR A 94 11.34 8.18 -3.00
N GLY A 95 11.44 9.06 -4.00
CA GLY A 95 10.81 10.39 -3.97
C GLY A 95 9.28 10.31 -3.84
N PRO A 96 8.60 9.58 -4.74
CA PRO A 96 7.17 9.36 -4.66
C PRO A 96 6.68 8.77 -3.33
N LEU A 97 7.31 7.71 -2.80
CA LEU A 97 6.92 7.12 -1.53
C LEU A 97 7.14 8.09 -0.37
N CYS A 98 8.26 8.82 -0.35
CA CYS A 98 8.51 9.85 0.67
C CYS A 98 7.41 10.91 0.70
N VAL A 99 7.06 11.48 -0.47
CA VAL A 99 5.99 12.48 -0.56
C VAL A 99 4.64 11.87 -0.20
N ALA A 100 4.40 10.62 -0.59
CA ALA A 100 3.14 9.95 -0.31
C ALA A 100 2.90 9.73 1.20
N VAL A 101 3.90 9.25 1.93
CA VAL A 101 3.80 9.08 3.39
C VAL A 101 3.92 10.41 4.15
N ALA A 102 4.61 11.42 3.61
CA ALA A 102 4.60 12.76 4.19
C ALA A 102 3.24 13.45 4.05
N ALA A 103 2.52 13.21 2.95
CA ALA A 103 1.16 13.71 2.77
C ALA A 103 0.14 13.07 3.73
N ASN A 104 0.41 11.84 4.19
CA ASN A 104 -0.38 11.19 5.23
C ASN A 104 0.49 10.21 6.05
N PRO A 105 1.10 10.67 7.16
CA PRO A 105 1.97 9.87 8.02
C PRO A 105 1.33 8.63 8.66
N PHE A 106 -0.02 8.55 8.67
CA PHE A 106 -0.74 7.37 9.11
C PHE A 106 -0.58 6.18 8.14
N LEU A 107 -0.32 6.43 6.85
CA LEU A 107 -0.20 5.36 5.86
C LEU A 107 1.20 4.73 5.91
N LEU A 108 1.25 3.41 5.72
CA LEU A 108 2.50 2.73 5.37
C LEU A 108 2.67 2.74 3.85
N GLY A 109 3.77 3.27 3.35
CA GLY A 109 4.15 3.11 1.94
C GLY A 109 4.73 1.70 1.72
N VAL A 110 4.21 0.97 0.76
CA VAL A 110 4.63 -0.41 0.44
C VAL A 110 5.03 -0.48 -1.03
N GLY A 111 6.34 -0.46 -1.28
CA GLY A 111 6.92 -0.67 -2.60
C GLY A 111 7.25 -2.13 -2.83
N ILE A 112 6.43 -2.83 -3.62
CA ILE A 112 6.58 -4.26 -3.92
C ILE A 112 7.61 -4.41 -5.04
N HIS A 113 8.63 -5.24 -4.81
CA HIS A 113 9.68 -5.50 -5.79
C HIS A 113 9.17 -6.34 -6.97
N ALA A 114 9.89 -6.32 -8.09
CA ALA A 114 9.56 -7.16 -9.23
C ALA A 114 9.65 -8.66 -8.86
N ASN A 115 8.72 -9.47 -9.39
CA ASN A 115 8.61 -10.91 -9.10
C ASN A 115 8.36 -11.23 -7.60
N ALA A 116 7.76 -10.30 -6.88
CA ALA A 116 7.36 -10.49 -5.48
C ALA A 116 5.88 -10.16 -5.27
N ALA A 117 5.37 -10.51 -4.09
CA ALA A 117 4.03 -10.16 -3.66
C ALA A 117 4.03 -9.84 -2.15
N VAL A 118 2.96 -9.19 -1.70
CA VAL A 118 2.65 -9.06 -0.29
C VAL A 118 1.24 -9.54 -0.03
N VAL A 119 1.02 -10.17 1.13
CA VAL A 119 -0.30 -10.60 1.58
C VAL A 119 -0.68 -9.77 2.80
N LEU A 120 -1.81 -9.07 2.73
CA LEU A 120 -2.37 -8.36 3.87
C LEU A 120 -3.41 -9.24 4.56
N HIS A 121 -3.03 -9.79 5.71
CA HIS A 121 -3.88 -10.62 6.55
C HIS A 121 -4.81 -9.78 7.45
N PRO A 122 -5.86 -10.40 8.02
CA PRO A 122 -6.61 -9.80 9.12
C PRO A 122 -5.70 -9.34 10.26
N GLY A 123 -6.08 -8.27 10.96
CA GLY A 123 -5.24 -7.69 12.02
C GLY A 123 -4.09 -6.81 11.51
N ASN A 124 -4.15 -6.37 10.25
CA ASN A 124 -3.17 -5.47 9.62
C ASN A 124 -1.75 -6.03 9.60
N LEU A 125 -1.63 -7.34 9.36
CA LEU A 125 -0.36 -8.02 9.26
C LEU A 125 0.02 -8.21 7.79
N LEU A 126 1.18 -7.66 7.40
CA LEU A 126 1.67 -7.69 6.03
C LEU A 126 2.79 -8.72 5.88
N GLU A 127 2.53 -9.80 5.15
CA GLU A 127 3.49 -10.86 4.85
C GLU A 127 4.23 -10.58 3.53
N GLY A 128 5.54 -10.87 3.50
CA GLY A 128 6.35 -10.84 2.29
C GLY A 128 6.45 -12.19 1.57
N VAL A 129 6.10 -12.22 0.29
CA VAL A 129 6.23 -13.41 -0.57
C VAL A 129 7.27 -13.17 -1.67
N GLY A 130 8.26 -14.06 -1.76
CA GLY A 130 9.44 -13.93 -2.62
C GLY A 130 10.67 -13.43 -1.86
N ALA A 131 11.87 -13.61 -2.42
CA ALA A 131 13.13 -13.45 -1.69
C ALA A 131 13.27 -12.11 -0.92
N VAL A 132 12.99 -10.99 -1.59
CA VAL A 132 12.82 -9.67 -0.95
C VAL A 132 11.51 -9.09 -1.47
N ALA A 133 10.50 -9.04 -0.60
CA ALA A 133 9.14 -8.83 -1.05
C ALA A 133 8.83 -7.35 -1.32
N ALA A 134 9.15 -6.50 -0.35
CA ALA A 134 8.82 -5.08 -0.44
C ALA A 134 9.81 -4.18 0.34
N ALA A 135 9.88 -2.92 -0.06
CA ALA A 135 10.37 -1.83 0.76
C ALA A 135 9.19 -1.16 1.48
N LEU A 136 9.34 -0.96 2.78
CA LEU A 136 8.36 -0.32 3.65
C LEU A 136 8.84 1.10 3.97
N ALA A 137 7.99 2.10 3.74
CA ALA A 137 8.21 3.48 4.11
C ALA A 137 7.24 3.85 5.24
N ASN A 138 7.76 3.99 6.46
CA ASN A 138 7.00 4.36 7.64
C ASN A 138 7.14 5.86 7.91
N GLY A 139 6.06 6.61 7.68
CA GLY A 139 6.01 8.05 7.94
C GLY A 139 5.62 8.43 9.37
N SER A 140 5.27 7.48 10.24
CA SER A 140 4.74 7.80 11.59
C SER A 140 5.73 8.54 12.50
N GLY A 141 7.03 8.45 12.21
CA GLY A 141 8.09 9.16 12.91
C GLY A 141 8.40 10.56 12.35
N ILE A 142 7.62 11.07 11.38
CA ILE A 142 7.90 12.38 10.78
C ILE A 142 7.78 13.49 11.82
N THR A 143 8.87 14.20 12.06
CA THR A 143 8.95 15.33 12.99
C THR A 143 8.89 16.69 12.29
N HIS A 144 9.29 16.73 11.02
CA HIS A 144 9.29 17.95 10.23
C HIS A 144 9.05 17.66 8.74
N THR A 145 8.21 18.48 8.10
CA THR A 145 8.13 18.57 6.65
C THR A 145 7.64 19.94 6.19
N ASN A 146 8.16 20.44 5.07
CA ASN A 146 7.72 21.69 4.44
C ASN A 146 6.79 21.46 3.22
N LEU A 147 6.21 20.26 3.08
CA LEU A 147 5.41 19.85 1.91
C LEU A 147 4.28 20.83 1.55
N TYR A 148 3.64 21.43 2.56
CA TYR A 148 2.57 22.42 2.36
C TYR A 148 3.09 23.78 1.83
N GLU A 149 4.34 24.13 2.15
CA GLU A 149 4.91 25.47 1.96
C GLU A 149 5.59 25.60 0.59
N VAL A 150 6.29 24.56 0.13
CA VAL A 150 7.08 24.63 -1.10
C VAL A 150 6.21 24.63 -2.36
N PRO A 151 6.55 25.33 -3.45
CA PRO A 151 5.80 25.25 -4.71
C PRO A 151 5.81 23.85 -5.35
N PHE A 152 4.88 23.59 -6.28
CA PHE A 152 4.91 22.38 -7.12
C PHE A 152 6.22 22.28 -7.91
N GLY A 153 6.79 21.08 -8.00
CA GLY A 153 8.06 20.81 -8.68
C GLY A 153 9.31 21.26 -7.91
N GLN A 154 9.15 21.69 -6.64
CA GLN A 154 10.28 22.00 -5.76
C GLN A 154 10.52 20.86 -4.78
N SER A 155 11.78 20.71 -4.36
CA SER A 155 12.20 19.70 -3.40
C SER A 155 11.55 19.90 -2.04
N VAL A 156 11.17 18.80 -1.41
CA VAL A 156 10.51 18.78 -0.10
C VAL A 156 11.51 18.31 0.96
N ALA A 157 11.62 19.05 2.06
CA ALA A 157 12.31 18.61 3.26
C ALA A 157 11.37 17.70 4.06
N ILE A 158 11.88 16.52 4.45
CA ILE A 158 11.15 15.55 5.26
C ILE A 158 12.14 14.89 6.20
N GLU A 159 11.84 14.92 7.50
CA GLU A 159 12.64 14.29 8.55
C GLU A 159 11.82 13.20 9.24
N GLY A 160 12.42 12.03 9.51
CA GLY A 160 11.80 10.98 10.33
C GLY A 160 11.04 9.90 9.56
N ILE A 161 11.20 9.77 8.24
CA ILE A 161 10.75 8.57 7.51
C ILE A 161 11.72 7.44 7.77
N GLU A 162 11.20 6.30 8.21
CA GLU A 162 11.95 5.06 8.35
C GLU A 162 11.71 4.15 7.13
N PHE A 163 12.79 3.65 6.54
CA PHE A 163 12.74 2.66 5.47
C PHE A 163 13.24 1.31 5.95
N GLN A 164 12.42 0.28 5.73
CA GLN A 164 12.74 -1.11 6.08
C GLN A 164 12.53 -2.00 4.85
N GLN A 165 13.22 -3.14 4.80
CA GLN A 165 12.90 -4.20 3.83
C GLN A 165 12.00 -5.23 4.52
N LEU A 166 11.05 -5.77 3.78
CA LEU A 166 10.24 -6.93 4.16
C LEU A 166 10.75 -8.15 3.40
N PRO A 167 11.54 -9.03 4.06
CA PRO A 167 12.02 -10.27 3.45
C PRO A 167 10.90 -11.29 3.25
N HIS A 168 11.23 -12.39 2.58
CA HIS A 168 10.38 -13.58 2.54
C HIS A 168 10.07 -14.10 3.96
N ASP A 169 8.87 -14.64 4.18
CA ASP A 169 8.45 -15.31 5.43
C ASP A 169 8.54 -14.42 6.68
N HIS A 170 8.59 -13.11 6.47
CA HIS A 170 8.50 -12.11 7.52
C HIS A 170 7.18 -11.37 7.42
N TYR A 171 6.77 -10.86 8.56
CA TYR A 171 5.52 -10.15 8.71
C TYR A 171 5.75 -8.79 9.33
N TYR A 172 5.04 -7.78 8.84
CA TYR A 172 5.05 -6.45 9.40
C TYR A 172 3.67 -6.12 9.99
N ASN A 173 3.62 -5.85 11.29
CA ASN A 173 2.39 -5.38 11.93
C ASN A 173 2.25 -3.87 11.69
N ILE A 174 1.28 -3.48 10.86
CA ILE A 174 1.10 -2.08 10.47
C ILE A 174 0.65 -1.21 11.65
N ASP A 175 -0.07 -1.77 12.62
CA ASP A 175 -0.50 -1.05 13.83
C ASP A 175 0.66 -0.79 14.78
N GLN A 176 1.51 -1.80 15.00
CA GLN A 176 2.66 -1.72 15.90
C GLN A 176 3.91 -1.11 15.26
N ARG A 177 3.93 -0.99 13.93
CA ARG A 177 5.07 -0.52 13.12
C ARG A 177 6.34 -1.37 13.32
N GLY A 178 6.16 -2.68 13.46
CA GLY A 178 7.24 -3.62 13.77
C GLY A 178 7.27 -4.84 12.84
N LEU A 179 8.48 -5.35 12.59
CA LEU A 179 8.71 -6.65 11.95
C LEU A 179 8.60 -7.77 12.98
N HIS A 180 8.00 -8.88 12.57
CA HIS A 180 7.85 -10.10 13.34
C HIS A 180 8.18 -11.31 12.45
N GLU A 181 8.79 -12.33 13.05
CA GLU A 181 8.97 -13.64 12.44
C GLU A 181 7.71 -14.50 12.65
N GLU A 182 7.46 -15.45 11.73
CA GLU A 182 6.25 -16.29 11.69
C GLU A 182 5.92 -16.98 13.03
N GLU A 183 6.93 -17.47 13.74
CA GLU A 183 6.78 -18.16 15.03
C GLU A 183 6.11 -17.29 16.12
N ASN A 184 6.29 -15.97 16.06
CA ASN A 184 5.81 -15.04 17.09
C ASN A 184 4.36 -14.56 16.89
N ILE A 185 3.76 -14.84 15.74
CA ILE A 185 2.43 -14.31 15.37
C ILE A 185 1.33 -15.33 15.61
N LEU A 186 1.60 -16.61 15.35
CA LEU A 186 0.67 -17.71 15.61
C LEU A 186 0.52 -18.03 17.12
N ALA A 187 1.37 -17.43 17.97
CA ALA A 187 1.39 -17.65 19.41
C ALA A 187 0.38 -16.77 20.19
N GLU A 188 -0.17 -15.70 19.61
CA GLU A 188 -1.15 -14.84 20.29
C GLU A 188 -2.54 -14.95 19.65
N PRO A 189 -3.57 -15.46 20.37
CA PRO A 189 -4.93 -15.39 19.87
C PRO A 189 -5.37 -13.93 19.84
N ALA A 190 -5.89 -13.50 18.69
CA ALA A 190 -6.42 -12.16 18.48
C ALA A 190 -7.33 -11.73 19.62
N ARG A 191 -6.88 -10.75 20.43
CA ARG A 191 -7.75 -10.06 21.38
C ARG A 191 -8.74 -9.20 20.60
N SER A 192 -9.93 -9.74 20.41
CA SER A 192 -11.13 -9.00 20.04
C SER A 192 -11.24 -7.76 20.94
N SER A 193 -11.08 -6.59 20.35
CA SER A 193 -11.52 -5.32 20.92
C SER A 193 -12.74 -4.90 20.11
N PHE A 194 -13.88 -4.81 20.80
CA PHE A 194 -15.19 -4.45 20.26
C PHE A 194 -15.23 -3.04 19.67
#